data_AF-A0A392TU50-F1
#
_entry.id   AF-A0A392TU50-F1
#
_cell.length_a   1.000
_cell.length_b   1.000
_cell.length_c   1.000
_cell.angle_alpha   90.00
_cell.angle_beta   90.00
_cell.angle_gamma   90.00
#
_symmetry.space_group_name_H-M   'P 1'
#
loop_
_entity.id
_entity.type
_entity.pdbx_description
1 polymer ?
#
loop_
_entity_poly.entity_id
_entity_poly.type
_entity_poly.pdbx_seq_one_letter_code
_entity_poly.pdbx_strand_id
1 'polypeptide(L)'
;QTEEEFTEILHELALPGKDWRNNSSGDRSRLQATKMELIAKAWANWFVHSFECCSNESKIIMSCCLAVYTIMKGEAISVGGLIAR
;
A
#
# COMPACT_ATOMS: atom_id res chain seq x y z
N GLN A 1 -10.59 8.50 -3.16
CA GLN A 1 -10.69 7.08 -3.50
C GLN A 1 -12.08 6.60 -3.13
N THR A 2 -12.70 5.78 -3.97
CA THR A 2 -14.03 5.21 -3.73
C THR A 2 -13.94 3.93 -2.89
N GLU A 3 -15.07 3.47 -2.34
CA GLU A 3 -15.16 2.19 -1.62
C GLU A 3 -14.70 1.03 -2.50
N GLU A 4 -15.14 1.01 -3.76
CA GLU A 4 -14.78 0.01 -4.76
C GLU A 4 -13.27 -0.04 -5.00
N GLU A 5 -12.61 1.12 -5.17
CA GLU A 5 -11.16 1.19 -5.31
C GLU A 5 -10.43 0.61 -4.10
N PHE A 6 -10.91 0.85 -2.87
CA PHE A 6 -10.30 0.26 -1.67
C PHE A 6 -10.46 -1.26 -1.62
N THR A 7 -11.60 -1.79 -2.07
CA THR A 7 -11.83 -3.23 -2.16
C THR A 7 -10.96 -3.87 -3.23
N GLU A 8 -10.81 -3.24 -4.40
CA GLU A 8 -9.95 -3.74 -5.48
C GLU A 8 -8.48 -3.76 -5.08
N ILE A 9 -7.98 -2.65 -4.50
CA ILE A 9 -6.61 -2.59 -4.00
C ILE A 9 -6.39 -3.66 -2.92
N LEU A 10 -7.35 -3.84 -2.01
CA LEU A 10 -7.22 -4.86 -0.96
C LEU A 10 -7.19 -6.27 -1.54
N HIS A 11 -8.08 -6.56 -2.50
CA HIS A 11 -8.15 -7.85 -3.17
C HIS A 11 -6.83 -8.20 -3.88
N GLU A 12 -6.20 -7.22 -4.52
CA GLU A 12 -4.96 -7.43 -5.25
C GLU A 12 -3.73 -7.56 -4.33
N LEU A 13 -3.68 -6.77 -3.25
CA LEU A 13 -2.48 -6.65 -2.42
C LEU A 13 -2.46 -7.55 -1.20
N ALA A 14 -3.61 -7.95 -0.67
CA ALA A 14 -3.72 -8.60 0.62
C ALA A 14 -4.00 -10.11 0.50
N LEU A 15 -3.52 -10.85 1.50
CA LEU A 15 -3.91 -12.25 1.70
C LEU A 15 -5.45 -12.34 1.87
N PRO A 16 -6.08 -13.45 1.49
CA PRO A 16 -7.52 -13.63 1.62
C PRO A 16 -8.05 -13.36 3.03
N GLY A 17 -9.16 -12.62 3.12
CA GLY A 17 -9.84 -12.28 4.37
C GLY A 17 -9.08 -11.30 5.27
N LYS A 18 -8.07 -10.59 4.73
CA LYS A 18 -7.38 -9.50 5.43
C LYS A 18 -7.97 -8.16 5.02
N ASP A 19 -7.81 -7.19 5.91
CA ASP A 19 -8.38 -5.85 5.75
C ASP A 19 -7.41 -4.76 6.22
N TRP A 20 -7.70 -3.55 5.75
CA TRP A 20 -7.08 -2.29 6.11
C TRP A 20 -7.13 -2.04 7.62
N ARG A 21 -6.15 -1.28 8.11
CA ARG A 21 -6.22 -0.63 9.42
C ARG A 21 -6.78 0.76 9.28
N ASN A 22 -7.76 1.05 10.13
CA ASN A 22 -8.33 2.38 10.25
C ASN A 22 -7.48 3.26 11.15
N ASN A 23 -7.48 4.57 10.88
CA ASN A 23 -6.90 5.59 11.75
C ASN A 23 -7.86 5.89 12.93
N SER A 24 -7.49 6.85 13.78
CA SER A 24 -8.33 7.28 14.91
C SER A 24 -9.66 7.90 14.50
N SER A 25 -9.76 8.40 13.27
CA SER A 25 -10.97 8.98 12.68
C SER A 25 -11.88 7.94 12.04
N GLY A 26 -11.45 6.68 11.96
CA GLY A 26 -12.17 5.58 11.32
C GLY A 26 -11.83 5.37 9.84
N ASP A 27 -10.97 6.20 9.24
CA ASP A 27 -10.61 6.07 7.82
C ASP A 27 -9.55 4.99 7.60
N ARG A 28 -9.67 4.25 6.49
CA ARG A 28 -8.65 3.29 6.05
C ARG A 28 -7.34 4.02 5.77
N SER A 29 -6.27 3.58 6.43
CA SER A 29 -5.00 4.29 6.40
C SER A 29 -3.80 3.44 6.01
N ARG A 30 -3.79 2.15 6.39
CA ARG A 30 -2.59 1.31 6.33
C ARG A 30 -2.94 -0.15 6.07
N LEU A 31 -2.08 -0.85 5.34
CA LEU A 31 -2.08 -2.31 5.25
C LEU A 31 -0.85 -2.86 5.99
N GLN A 32 -1.03 -3.92 6.76
CA GLN A 32 0.11 -4.54 7.44
C GLN A 32 0.90 -5.38 6.45
N ALA A 33 2.22 -5.25 6.43
CA ALA A 33 3.07 -6.02 5.52
C ALA A 33 2.92 -7.56 5.71
N THR A 34 2.57 -8.02 6.91
CA THR A 34 2.28 -9.44 7.21
C THR A 34 0.96 -9.93 6.62
N LYS A 35 0.08 -9.01 6.22
CA LYS A 35 -1.21 -9.29 5.59
C LYS A 35 -1.15 -9.19 4.07
N MET A 36 0.01 -8.88 3.48
CA MET A 36 0.17 -8.69 2.03
C MET A 36 0.60 -9.97 1.34
N GLU A 37 0.19 -10.12 0.08
CA GLU A 37 0.72 -11.11 -0.85
C GLU A 37 2.22 -10.90 -1.07
N LEU A 38 2.95 -11.97 -1.41
CA LEU A 38 4.43 -11.97 -1.38
C LEU A 38 5.04 -10.93 -2.34
N ILE A 39 4.52 -10.83 -3.56
CA ILE A 39 4.99 -9.89 -4.58
C ILE A 39 4.64 -8.45 -4.17
N ALA A 40 3.40 -8.22 -3.73
CA ALA A 40 2.94 -6.92 -3.25
C ALA A 40 3.79 -6.42 -2.07
N LYS A 41 4.10 -7.31 -1.13
CA LYS A 41 4.97 -7.05 0.02
C LYS A 41 6.39 -6.68 -0.40
N ALA A 42 6.97 -7.39 -1.37
CA ALA A 42 8.32 -7.12 -1.85
C ALA A 42 8.43 -5.69 -2.42
N TRP A 43 7.48 -5.29 -3.26
CA TRP A 43 7.41 -3.93 -3.78
C TRP A 43 7.17 -2.90 -2.68
N ALA A 44 6.23 -3.16 -1.77
CA ALA A 44 5.94 -2.25 -0.66
C ALA A 44 7.18 -2.00 0.21
N ASN A 45 7.92 -3.06 0.54
CA ASN A 45 9.19 -2.95 1.28
C ASN A 45 10.21 -2.12 0.50
N TRP A 46 10.34 -2.34 -0.81
CA TRP A 46 11.23 -1.55 -1.65
C TRP A 46 10.86 -0.06 -1.62
N PHE A 47 9.57 0.29 -1.70
CA PHE A 47 9.11 1.68 -1.58
C PHE A 47 9.44 2.28 -0.20
N VAL A 48 9.16 1.55 0.88
CA VAL A 48 9.44 2.03 2.24
C VAL A 48 10.94 2.30 2.41
N HIS A 49 11.80 1.39 1.97
CA HIS A 49 13.25 1.60 2.05
C HIS A 49 13.78 2.69 1.12
N SER A 50 13.13 2.94 -0.02
CA SER A 50 13.60 3.91 -1.00
C SER A 50 13.13 5.34 -0.74
N PHE A 51 11.94 5.51 -0.16
CA PHE A 51 11.30 6.83 -0.01
C PHE A 51 10.91 7.16 1.42
N GLU A 52 10.88 6.19 2.33
CA GLU A 52 10.41 6.35 3.70
C GLU A 52 11.38 5.75 4.72
N CYS A 53 12.67 6.11 4.65
CA CYS A 53 13.74 5.54 5.49
C CYS A 53 13.49 5.57 7.02
N CYS A 54 12.56 6.41 7.50
CA CYS A 54 12.21 6.52 8.92
C CYS A 54 10.87 5.86 9.29
N SER A 55 10.23 5.15 8.35
CA SER A 55 8.93 4.51 8.55
C SER A 55 9.09 3.11 9.14
N ASN A 56 8.13 2.70 9.96
CA ASN A 56 8.08 1.34 10.47
C ASN A 56 7.63 0.41 9.33
N GLU A 57 8.55 -0.40 8.80
CA GLU A 57 8.32 -1.41 7.73
C GLU A 57 7.09 -2.30 7.95
N SER A 58 6.68 -2.49 9.20
CA SER A 58 5.49 -3.28 9.56
C SER A 58 4.16 -2.71 9.07
N LYS A 59 4.09 -1.43 8.68
CA LYS A 59 2.85 -0.74 8.31
C LYS A 59 3.03 0.05 7.02
N ILE A 60 2.57 -0.54 5.92
CA ILE A 60 2.60 0.09 4.60
C ILE A 60 1.45 1.09 4.53
N ILE A 61 1.78 2.35 4.25
CA ILE A 61 0.80 3.42 4.16
C ILE A 61 0.08 3.40 2.80
N MET A 62 -1.08 4.05 2.72
CA MET A 62 -1.97 4.00 1.57
C MET A 62 -1.31 4.37 0.23
N SER A 63 -0.44 5.38 0.20
CA SER A 63 0.29 5.76 -1.03
C SER A 63 1.19 4.67 -1.57
N CYS A 64 1.91 3.96 -0.70
CA CYS A 64 2.73 2.83 -1.11
C CYS A 64 1.83 1.71 -1.63
N CYS A 65 0.68 1.46 -0.99
CA CYS A 65 -0.28 0.47 -1.49
C CYS A 65 -0.78 0.85 -2.89
N LEU A 66 -1.13 2.10 -3.13
CA LEU A 66 -1.52 2.60 -4.45
C LEU A 66 -0.43 2.43 -5.50
N ALA A 67 0.81 2.75 -5.17
CA ALA A 67 1.94 2.59 -6.08
C ALA A 67 2.18 1.11 -6.43
N VAL A 68 2.10 0.21 -5.43
CA VAL A 68 2.23 -1.23 -5.64
C VAL A 68 1.07 -1.76 -6.49
N TYR A 69 -0.17 -1.34 -6.22
CA TYR A 69 -1.33 -1.69 -7.02
C TYR A 69 -1.15 -1.28 -8.48
N THR A 70 -0.74 -0.04 -8.73
CA THR A 70 -0.48 0.49 -10.08
C THR A 70 0.59 -0.32 -10.81
N ILE A 71 1.68 -0.72 -10.12
CA ILE A 71 2.69 -1.62 -10.68
C ILE A 71 2.11 -2.99 -11.01
N MET A 72 1.29 -3.57 -10.13
CA MET A 72 0.66 -4.87 -10.36
C MET A 72 -0.30 -4.85 -11.55
N LYS A 73 -0.93 -3.69 -11.82
CA LYS A 73 -1.73 -3.45 -13.03
C LYS A 73 -0.89 -3.22 -14.30
N GLY A 74 0.43 -3.09 -14.17
CA GLY A 74 1.34 -2.79 -15.29
C GLY A 74 1.27 -1.33 -15.75
N GLU A 75 0.80 -0.44 -14.88
CA GLU A 75 0.59 0.98 -15.19
C GLU A 75 1.78 1.83 -14.72
N ALA A 76 1.94 3.01 -15.32
CA ALA A 76 3.00 3.94 -14.96
C ALA A 76 2.71 4.62 -13.61
N ILE A 77 3.75 4.77 -12.78
CA ILE A 77 3.67 5.46 -11.49
C ILE A 77 4.34 6.84 -11.53
N SER A 78 3.79 7.80 -10.78
CA SER A 78 4.43 9.11 -10.55
C SER A 78 5.30 9.06 -9.30
N VAL A 79 6.59 8.75 -9.49
CA VAL A 79 7.57 8.72 -8.38
C VAL A 79 7.71 10.08 -7.72
N GLY A 80 7.66 11.18 -8.49
CA GLY A 80 7.73 12.54 -7.94
C GLY A 80 6.62 12.82 -6.93
N GLY A 81 5.39 12.35 -7.19
CA GLY A 81 4.27 12.47 -6.26
C GLY A 81 4.40 11.61 -4.99
N LEU A 82 5.23 10.56 -5.04
CA LEU A 82 5.50 9.71 -3.87
C LEU A 82 6.57 10.31 -2.95
N ILE A 83 7.54 11.05 -3.52
CA ILE A 83 8.65 11.66 -2.76
C ILE A 83 8.28 13.03 -2.19
N ALA A 84 7.49 13.83 -2.91
CA ALA A 84 7.21 15.23 -2.57
C ALA A 84 6.21 15.41 -1.40
N ARG A 85 6.15 14.45 -0.46
CA ARG A 85 5.17 14.39 0.64
C ARG A 85 5.52 15.27 1.83
#